data_AF-A0A1P8YH87-F1
#
_entry.id   AF-A0A1P8YH87-F1
#
_cell.length_a   1.000
_cell.length_b   1.000
_cell.length_c   1.000
_cell.angle_alpha   90.00
_cell.angle_beta   90.00
_cell.angle_gamma   90.00
#
_symmetry.space_group_name_H-M   'P 1'
#
loop_
_entity.id
_entity.type
_entity.pdbx_description
1 polymer ?
#
loop_
_entity_poly.entity_id
_entity_poly.type
_entity_poly.pdbx_seq_one_letter_code
_entity_poly.pdbx_strand_id
1 'polypeptide(L)'
;MGGLGHVGVKIAAALGAEVTVLSQTLSKQDDGLRFGAHHYYATSDPATFKALRSRFDLILNTVSVNLDIDLYMSTLAVNGALVELGLPEKPIRVSGFSLAANRRSLAGSMVGGIAETQEMLDFCAEHGIGAEIEVISADRINEAYDRVVRSDVRYRFVIDAGTF
;
A
#
# COMPACT_ATOMS: atom_id res chain seq x y z
N MET A 1 -5.58 2.84 -1.95
CA MET A 1 -4.31 2.87 -2.71
C MET A 1 -3.79 4.30 -2.87
N GLY A 2 -2.52 4.54 -2.54
CA GLY A 2 -1.87 5.87 -2.55
C GLY A 2 -0.42 5.81 -3.03
N GLY A 3 0.41 6.77 -2.60
CA GLY A 3 1.79 6.95 -3.09
C GLY A 3 2.73 5.76 -2.85
N LEU A 4 2.61 5.01 -1.76
CA LEU A 4 3.37 3.78 -1.55
C LEU A 4 2.70 2.56 -2.20
N GLY A 5 1.40 2.39 -1.95
CA GLY A 5 0.64 1.23 -2.42
C GLY A 5 0.64 1.04 -3.94
N HIS A 6 0.64 2.11 -4.75
CA HIS A 6 0.63 1.96 -6.21
C HIS A 6 1.92 1.32 -6.75
N VAL A 7 3.09 1.66 -6.19
CA VAL A 7 4.36 1.01 -6.55
C VAL A 7 4.38 -0.43 -6.01
N GLY A 8 3.89 -0.64 -4.79
CA GLY A 8 3.79 -1.98 -4.20
C GLY A 8 2.95 -2.94 -5.05
N VAL A 9 1.83 -2.49 -5.63
CA VAL A 9 1.03 -3.29 -6.56
C VAL A 9 1.83 -3.69 -7.79
N LYS A 10 2.53 -2.74 -8.42
CA LYS A 10 3.35 -3.00 -9.62
C LYS A 10 4.45 -4.03 -9.34
N ILE A 11 5.18 -3.84 -8.23
CA ILE A 11 6.26 -4.76 -7.81
C ILE A 11 5.70 -6.14 -7.50
N ALA A 12 4.62 -6.23 -6.70
CA ALA A 12 4.04 -7.52 -6.33
C ALA A 12 3.50 -8.29 -7.56
N ALA A 13 2.90 -7.59 -8.52
CA ALA A 13 2.45 -8.19 -9.77
C ALA A 13 3.63 -8.70 -10.62
N ALA A 14 4.73 -7.93 -10.72
CA ALA A 14 5.93 -8.34 -11.44
C ALA A 14 6.65 -9.54 -10.78
N LEU A 15 6.56 -9.65 -9.44
CA LEU A 15 7.02 -10.82 -8.69
C LEU A 15 6.12 -12.07 -8.88
N GLY A 16 5.01 -11.95 -9.61
CA GLY A 16 4.09 -13.06 -9.90
C GLY A 16 3.06 -13.35 -8.81
N ALA A 17 2.82 -12.42 -7.88
CA ALA A 17 1.80 -12.58 -6.85
C ALA A 17 0.37 -12.36 -7.41
N GLU A 18 -0.61 -13.05 -6.83
CA GLU A 18 -2.02 -12.70 -7.01
C GLU A 18 -2.37 -11.48 -6.15
N VAL A 19 -2.32 -10.29 -6.76
CA VAL A 19 -2.44 -9.02 -6.04
C VAL A 19 -3.91 -8.62 -5.85
N THR A 20 -4.31 -8.36 -4.60
CA THR A 20 -5.58 -7.72 -4.26
C THR A 20 -5.36 -6.35 -3.66
N VAL A 21 -6.05 -5.33 -4.16
CA VAL A 21 -6.05 -3.98 -3.57
C VAL A 21 -7.25 -3.81 -2.64
N LEU A 22 -6.96 -3.52 -1.38
CA LEU A 22 -7.95 -3.07 -0.40
C LEU A 22 -7.88 -1.54 -0.30
N SER A 23 -9.01 -0.87 -0.53
CA SER A 23 -9.10 0.60 -0.51
C SER A 23 -10.43 1.02 0.10
N GLN A 24 -10.51 2.22 0.70
CA GLN A 24 -11.78 2.68 1.30
C GLN A 24 -12.94 2.73 0.29
N THR A 25 -12.66 3.15 -0.95
CA THR A 25 -13.64 3.24 -2.04
C THR A 25 -13.09 2.64 -3.33
N LEU A 26 -13.95 2.47 -4.34
CA LEU A 26 -13.59 1.94 -5.67
C LEU A 26 -13.04 3.01 -6.64
N SER A 27 -12.84 4.26 -6.21
CA SER A 27 -12.47 5.37 -7.12
C SER A 27 -11.12 5.19 -7.82
N LYS A 28 -10.28 4.26 -7.35
CA LYS A 28 -8.96 3.95 -7.93
C LYS A 28 -8.88 2.50 -8.42
N GLN A 29 -10.02 1.88 -8.72
CA GLN A 29 -10.09 0.48 -9.18
C GLN A 29 -9.38 0.28 -10.51
N ASP A 30 -9.73 1.07 -11.53
CA ASP A 30 -9.14 0.95 -12.88
C ASP A 30 -7.62 1.09 -12.85
N ASP A 31 -7.10 1.97 -12.01
CA ASP A 31 -5.66 2.11 -11.81
C ASP A 31 -5.04 0.91 -11.10
N GLY A 32 -5.72 0.35 -10.09
CA GLY A 32 -5.26 -0.88 -9.44
C GLY A 32 -5.11 -2.00 -10.45
N LEU A 33 -6.12 -2.21 -11.30
CA LEU A 33 -6.11 -3.21 -12.37
C LEU A 33 -5.01 -2.91 -13.41
N ARG A 34 -4.88 -1.65 -13.84
CA ARG A 34 -3.81 -1.18 -14.75
C ARG A 34 -2.42 -1.45 -14.20
N PHE A 35 -2.23 -1.41 -12.88
CA PHE A 35 -0.95 -1.69 -12.23
C PHE A 35 -0.67 -3.17 -11.97
N GLY A 36 -1.61 -4.06 -12.32
CA GLY A 36 -1.44 -5.51 -12.16
C GLY A 36 -2.18 -6.13 -10.97
N ALA A 37 -3.07 -5.38 -10.29
CA ALA A 37 -3.99 -6.00 -9.35
C ALA A 37 -4.94 -6.95 -10.09
N HIS A 38 -5.14 -8.14 -9.53
CA HIS A 38 -6.11 -9.12 -10.00
C HIS A 38 -7.49 -8.80 -9.44
N HIS A 39 -7.55 -8.32 -8.20
CA HIS A 39 -8.78 -8.00 -7.50
C HIS A 39 -8.73 -6.63 -6.83
N TYR A 40 -9.92 -6.05 -6.62
CA TYR A 40 -10.08 -4.78 -5.93
C TYR A 40 -11.32 -4.82 -5.05
N TYR A 41 -11.20 -4.42 -3.78
CA TYR A 41 -12.32 -4.38 -2.85
C TYR A 41 -12.40 -3.06 -2.08
N ALA A 42 -13.63 -2.60 -1.86
CA ALA A 42 -13.93 -1.46 -1.02
C ALA A 42 -14.04 -1.90 0.46
N THR A 43 -13.18 -1.37 1.33
CA THR A 43 -13.22 -1.67 2.77
C THR A 43 -14.29 -0.89 3.53
N SER A 44 -14.92 0.11 2.90
CA SER A 44 -16.15 0.73 3.40
C SER A 44 -17.37 -0.19 3.33
N ASP A 45 -17.33 -1.23 2.49
CA ASP A 45 -18.34 -2.29 2.47
C ASP A 45 -17.96 -3.36 3.52
N PRO A 46 -18.74 -3.54 4.60
CA PRO A 46 -18.46 -4.55 5.62
C PRO A 46 -18.47 -5.98 5.07
N ALA A 47 -19.14 -6.25 3.94
CA ALA A 47 -19.17 -7.57 3.34
C ALA A 47 -17.79 -8.02 2.83
N THR A 48 -16.91 -7.08 2.49
CA THR A 48 -15.53 -7.32 2.02
C THR A 48 -14.76 -8.22 2.98
N PHE A 49 -14.77 -7.91 4.27
CA PHE A 49 -14.00 -8.68 5.26
C PHE A 49 -14.55 -10.08 5.48
N LYS A 50 -15.85 -10.29 5.26
CA LYS A 50 -16.47 -11.62 5.29
C LYS A 50 -16.06 -12.45 4.06
N ALA A 51 -16.09 -11.84 2.88
CA ALA A 51 -15.75 -12.50 1.63
C ALA A 51 -14.27 -12.92 1.58
N LEU A 52 -13.39 -12.11 2.18
CA LEU A 52 -11.93 -12.29 2.14
C LEU A 52 -11.36 -13.03 3.35
N ARG A 53 -12.18 -13.67 4.19
CA ARG A 53 -11.68 -14.38 5.37
C ARG A 53 -10.64 -15.43 5.01
N SER A 54 -9.52 -15.39 5.73
CA SER A 54 -8.42 -16.36 5.62
C SER A 54 -7.92 -16.60 4.18
N ARG A 55 -7.74 -15.52 3.41
CA ARG A 55 -7.31 -15.54 2.01
C ARG A 55 -5.87 -15.15 1.79
N PHE A 56 -5.32 -14.21 2.57
CA PHE A 56 -4.04 -13.58 2.25
C PHE A 56 -2.88 -14.18 3.04
N ASP A 57 -1.79 -14.48 2.36
CA ASP A 57 -0.50 -14.83 2.99
C ASP A 57 0.23 -13.58 3.50
N LEU A 58 0.08 -12.45 2.81
CA LEU A 58 0.73 -11.18 3.13
C LEU A 58 -0.20 -10.01 2.87
N ILE A 59 -0.26 -9.08 3.82
CA ILE A 59 -0.90 -7.77 3.66
C ILE A 59 0.15 -6.70 3.91
N LEU A 60 0.37 -5.80 2.95
CA LEU A 60 1.16 -4.59 3.12
C LEU A 60 0.22 -3.42 3.44
N ASN A 61 0.15 -3.00 4.70
CA ASN A 61 -0.68 -1.86 5.09
C ASN A 61 0.09 -0.55 4.85
N THR A 62 -0.30 0.19 3.79
CA THR A 62 0.31 1.47 3.42
C THR A 62 -0.53 2.68 3.83
N VAL A 63 -1.45 2.52 4.79
CA VAL A 63 -2.44 3.54 5.16
C VAL A 63 -2.01 4.26 6.44
N SER A 64 -1.91 5.59 6.38
CA SER A 64 -1.45 6.44 7.50
C SER A 64 -2.56 6.88 8.47
N VAL A 65 -3.73 6.26 8.41
CA VAL A 65 -4.82 6.50 9.37
C VAL A 65 -5.04 5.24 10.20
N ASN A 66 -5.54 5.41 11.43
CA ASN A 66 -5.85 4.28 12.29
C ASN A 66 -6.96 3.41 11.70
N LEU A 67 -6.60 2.19 11.30
CA LEU A 67 -7.51 1.15 10.85
C LEU A 67 -7.89 0.23 12.02
N ASP A 68 -9.03 -0.45 11.88
CA ASP A 68 -9.36 -1.62 12.71
C ASP A 68 -8.55 -2.83 12.23
N ILE A 69 -7.38 -3.04 12.84
CA ILE A 69 -6.43 -4.09 12.43
C ILE A 69 -7.02 -5.49 12.59
N ASP A 70 -7.93 -5.71 13.54
CA ASP A 70 -8.54 -7.04 13.75
C ASP A 70 -9.36 -7.48 12.52
N LEU A 71 -10.02 -6.54 11.83
CA LEU A 71 -10.73 -6.83 10.58
C LEU A 71 -9.78 -7.30 9.47
N TYR A 72 -8.65 -6.62 9.28
CA TYR A 72 -7.66 -7.00 8.26
C TYR A 72 -6.96 -8.31 8.64
N MET A 73 -6.61 -8.51 9.91
CA MET A 73 -6.05 -9.77 10.38
C MET A 73 -7.00 -10.94 10.13
N SER A 74 -8.32 -10.75 10.22
CA SER A 74 -9.30 -11.80 9.92
C SER A 74 -9.22 -12.33 8.47
N THR A 75 -8.68 -11.53 7.56
CA THR A 75 -8.48 -11.89 6.15
C THR A 75 -7.17 -12.64 5.89
N LEU A 76 -6.26 -12.70 6.86
CA LEU A 76 -5.02 -13.48 6.74
C LEU A 76 -5.28 -14.99 6.89
N ALA A 77 -4.67 -15.75 6.01
CA ALA A 77 -4.60 -17.21 6.05
C ALA A 77 -3.77 -17.71 7.25
N VAL A 78 -3.61 -19.03 7.37
CA VAL A 78 -2.72 -19.62 8.39
C VAL A 78 -1.28 -19.17 8.14
N ASN A 79 -0.60 -18.66 9.16
CA ASN A 79 0.72 -18.03 9.09
C ASN A 79 0.80 -16.72 8.31
N GLY A 80 -0.34 -16.14 7.92
CA GLY A 80 -0.33 -14.88 7.20
C GLY A 80 0.22 -13.73 8.04
N ALA A 81 0.84 -12.75 7.37
CA ALA A 81 1.42 -11.58 8.01
C ALA A 81 0.76 -10.28 7.53
N LEU A 82 0.46 -9.37 8.46
CA LEU A 82 0.21 -7.96 8.17
C LEU A 82 1.48 -7.18 8.48
N VAL A 83 2.01 -6.47 7.49
CA VAL A 83 3.19 -5.60 7.62
C VAL A 83 2.73 -4.15 7.57
N GLU A 84 2.95 -3.44 8.66
CA GLU A 84 2.61 -2.03 8.82
C GLU A 84 3.70 -1.13 8.21
N LEU A 85 3.28 -0.28 7.26
CA LEU A 85 4.12 0.71 6.56
C LEU A 85 3.51 2.13 6.62
N GLY A 86 2.26 2.26 7.08
CA GLY A 86 1.48 3.50 6.99
C GLY A 86 1.73 4.51 8.11
N LEU A 87 2.19 4.07 9.28
CA LEU A 87 2.49 4.90 10.46
C LEU A 87 1.31 5.83 10.87
N PRO A 88 0.24 5.27 11.46
CA PRO A 88 -0.88 6.06 11.97
C PRO A 88 -0.52 6.88 13.22
N GLU A 89 -1.26 7.97 13.48
CA GLU A 89 -1.01 8.88 14.60
C GLU A 89 -1.24 8.25 15.99
N LYS A 90 -2.26 7.39 16.12
CA LYS A 90 -2.58 6.74 17.40
C LYS A 90 -1.98 5.33 17.47
N PRO A 91 -1.74 4.79 18.68
CA PRO A 91 -1.26 3.43 18.84
C PRO A 91 -2.14 2.40 18.11
N ILE A 92 -1.48 1.43 17.48
CA ILE A 92 -2.15 0.28 16.87
C ILE A 92 -2.72 -0.60 17.98
N ARG A 93 -3.99 -0.98 17.83
CA ARG A 93 -4.68 -1.92 18.72
C ARG A 93 -4.89 -3.23 17.99
N VAL A 94 -4.56 -4.33 18.66
CA VAL A 94 -4.72 -5.69 18.14
C VAL A 94 -5.16 -6.59 19.27
N SER A 95 -6.17 -7.43 19.02
CA SER A 95 -6.58 -8.44 19.99
C SER A 95 -5.59 -9.62 19.99
N GLY A 96 -5.30 -10.16 21.18
CA GLY A 96 -4.47 -11.37 21.29
C GLY A 96 -5.06 -12.56 20.52
N PHE A 97 -6.40 -12.63 20.42
CA PHE A 97 -7.06 -13.66 19.62
C PHE A 97 -6.79 -13.52 18.13
N SER A 98 -6.73 -12.31 17.57
CA SER A 98 -6.39 -12.11 16.15
C SER A 98 -5.01 -12.62 15.77
N LEU A 99 -4.04 -12.56 16.71
CA LEU A 99 -2.71 -13.14 16.55
C LEU A 99 -2.72 -14.66 16.73
N ALA A 100 -3.35 -15.14 17.81
CA ALA A 100 -3.38 -16.57 18.14
C ALA A 100 -4.16 -17.38 17.10
N ALA A 101 -5.29 -16.85 16.61
CA ALA A 101 -6.06 -17.44 15.54
C ALA A 101 -5.20 -17.52 14.28
N ASN A 102 -5.12 -18.71 13.69
CA ASN A 102 -4.35 -18.97 12.47
C ASN A 102 -2.85 -18.63 12.56
N ARG A 103 -2.27 -18.45 13.76
CA ARG A 103 -0.84 -18.14 13.95
C ARG A 103 -0.39 -16.92 13.12
N ARG A 104 -1.19 -15.86 13.15
CA ARG A 104 -0.95 -14.66 12.33
C ARG A 104 0.10 -13.77 12.96
N SER A 105 0.77 -13.01 12.10
CA SER A 105 1.82 -12.08 12.51
C SER A 105 1.41 -10.64 12.22
N LEU A 106 1.80 -9.75 13.14
CA LEU A 106 1.83 -8.30 12.91
C LEU A 106 3.29 -7.87 12.95
N ALA A 107 3.77 -7.25 11.88
CA ALA A 107 5.14 -6.78 11.74
C ALA A 107 5.15 -5.32 11.27
N GLY A 108 6.32 -4.69 11.33
CA GLY A 108 6.55 -3.37 10.76
C GLY A 108 7.85 -3.37 9.95
N SER A 109 7.94 -2.48 8.98
CA SER A 109 9.18 -2.22 8.24
C SER A 109 9.27 -0.74 7.88
N MET A 110 10.51 -0.29 7.67
CA MET A 110 10.82 1.05 7.20
C MET A 110 11.52 0.96 5.84
N VAL A 111 12.47 1.84 5.58
CA VAL A 111 13.32 1.78 4.38
C VAL A 111 14.27 0.58 4.46
N GLY A 112 14.59 0.01 3.30
CA GLY A 112 15.61 -1.03 3.16
C GLY A 112 17.03 -0.47 3.23
N GLY A 113 18.00 -1.37 3.33
CA GLY A 113 19.42 -1.04 3.25
C GLY A 113 19.86 -0.60 1.84
N ILE A 114 21.10 -0.16 1.70
CA ILE A 114 21.66 0.27 0.40
C ILE A 114 21.63 -0.88 -0.62
N ALA A 115 22.04 -2.09 -0.22
CA ALA A 115 22.04 -3.26 -1.09
C ALA A 115 20.62 -3.63 -1.56
N GLU A 116 19.67 -3.72 -0.64
CA GLU A 116 18.26 -4.00 -0.97
C GLU A 116 17.64 -2.91 -1.85
N THR A 117 18.04 -1.66 -1.65
CA THR A 117 17.61 -0.54 -2.50
C THR A 117 18.15 -0.70 -3.92
N GLN A 118 19.41 -1.10 -4.09
CA GLN A 118 19.98 -1.36 -5.41
C GLN A 118 19.28 -2.52 -6.11
N GLU A 119 19.06 -3.63 -5.41
CA GLU A 119 18.32 -4.79 -5.93
C GLU A 119 16.90 -4.39 -6.38
N MET A 120 16.20 -3.57 -5.58
CA MET A 120 14.89 -3.05 -5.92
C MET A 120 14.91 -2.15 -7.16
N LEU A 121 15.91 -1.28 -7.30
CA LEU A 121 16.06 -0.41 -8.47
C LEU A 121 16.37 -1.22 -9.74
N ASP A 122 17.26 -2.21 -9.65
CA ASP A 122 17.62 -3.09 -10.76
C ASP A 122 16.40 -3.90 -11.22
N PHE A 123 15.65 -4.47 -10.27
CA PHE A 123 14.38 -5.16 -10.56
C PHE A 123 13.37 -4.22 -11.22
N CYS A 124 13.21 -3.01 -10.71
CA CYS A 124 12.29 -2.04 -11.30
C CYS A 124 12.71 -1.66 -12.73
N ALA A 125 14.01 -1.51 -12.99
CA ALA A 125 14.53 -1.22 -14.33
C ALA A 125 14.28 -2.39 -15.30
N GLU A 126 14.54 -3.63 -14.89
CA GLU A 126 14.31 -4.84 -15.69
C GLU A 126 12.85 -5.00 -16.09
N HIS A 127 11.92 -4.69 -15.18
CA HIS A 127 10.49 -4.83 -15.39
C HIS A 127 9.77 -3.56 -15.86
N GLY A 128 10.50 -2.46 -16.10
CA GLY A 128 9.92 -1.18 -16.53
C GLY A 128 8.97 -0.55 -15.49
N ILE A 129 9.24 -0.75 -14.20
CA ILE A 129 8.43 -0.27 -13.09
C ILE A 129 8.89 1.14 -12.68
N GLY A 130 7.98 2.10 -12.80
CA GLY A 130 8.13 3.44 -12.26
C GLY A 130 6.92 3.87 -11.44
N ALA A 131 7.09 4.93 -10.64
CA ALA A 131 5.97 5.59 -9.98
C ALA A 131 5.14 6.39 -11.00
N GLU A 132 3.84 6.53 -10.75
CA GLU A 132 3.02 7.50 -11.47
C GLU A 132 3.20 8.88 -10.81
N ILE A 133 3.69 9.84 -11.58
CA ILE A 133 4.14 11.13 -11.05
C ILE A 133 3.38 12.30 -11.67
N GLU A 134 3.22 13.35 -10.86
CA GLU A 134 2.88 14.70 -11.30
C GLU A 134 4.12 15.57 -11.09
N VAL A 135 4.70 16.07 -12.18
CA VAL A 135 5.86 16.96 -12.11
C VAL A 135 5.40 18.38 -11.79
N ILE A 136 6.08 19.04 -10.86
CA ILE A 136 5.84 20.43 -10.47
C ILE A 136 7.13 21.24 -10.55
N SER A 137 7.02 22.55 -10.78
CA SER A 137 8.13 23.48 -10.56
C SER A 137 8.31 23.77 -9.06
N ALA A 138 9.51 24.20 -8.68
CA ALA A 138 9.88 24.41 -7.28
C ALA A 138 9.02 25.48 -6.57
N ASP A 139 8.57 26.52 -7.29
CA ASP A 139 7.70 27.58 -6.76
C ASP A 139 6.28 27.10 -6.41
N ARG A 140 5.89 25.90 -6.88
CA ARG A 140 4.56 25.30 -6.64
C ARG A 140 4.52 24.36 -5.44
N ILE A 141 5.62 24.25 -4.69
CA ILE A 141 5.77 23.28 -3.60
C ILE A 141 4.68 23.39 -2.52
N ASN A 142 4.27 24.61 -2.15
CA ASN A 142 3.25 24.81 -1.12
C ASN A 142 1.87 24.29 -1.56
N GLU A 143 1.48 24.55 -2.80
CA GLU A 143 0.22 24.03 -3.35
C GLU A 143 0.25 22.50 -3.45
N ALA A 144 1.37 21.95 -3.93
CA ALA A 144 1.54 20.50 -4.01
C ALA A 144 1.46 19.85 -2.62
N TYR A 145 2.04 20.46 -1.59
CA TYR A 145 1.95 20.00 -0.21
C TYR A 145 0.49 19.96 0.27
N ASP A 146 -0.27 21.04 0.07
CA ASP A 146 -1.69 21.09 0.43
C ASP A 146 -2.53 20.01 -0.26
N ARG A 147 -2.19 19.71 -1.52
CA ARG A 147 -2.81 18.62 -2.29
C ARG A 147 -2.45 17.25 -1.73
N VAL A 148 -1.19 17.00 -1.33
CA VAL A 148 -0.79 15.76 -0.65
C VAL A 148 -1.58 15.55 0.63
N VAL A 149 -1.72 16.57 1.47
CA VAL A 149 -2.47 16.49 2.74
C VAL A 149 -3.93 16.10 2.49
N ARG A 150 -4.56 16.62 1.43
CA ARG A 150 -5.92 16.25 1.03
C ARG A 150 -6.01 14.95 0.21
N SER A 151 -4.90 14.23 0.05
CA SER A 151 -4.80 13.03 -0.82
C SER A 151 -5.19 13.28 -2.29
N ASP A 152 -5.06 14.52 -2.75
CA ASP A 152 -5.34 15.00 -4.10
C ASP A 152 -4.10 14.89 -4.99
N VAL A 153 -3.61 13.67 -5.17
CA VAL A 153 -2.47 13.33 -6.03
C VAL A 153 -2.62 11.91 -6.56
N ARG A 154 -2.20 11.69 -7.80
CA ARG A 154 -2.28 10.38 -8.47
C ARG A 154 -0.95 10.07 -9.19
N TYR A 155 0.13 9.70 -8.49
CA TYR A 155 0.19 9.25 -7.09
C TYR A 155 1.35 9.82 -6.26
N ARG A 156 2.31 10.49 -6.91
CA ARG A 156 3.46 11.16 -6.26
C ARG A 156 3.72 12.49 -6.97
N PHE A 157 4.11 13.52 -6.22
CA PHE A 157 4.72 14.70 -6.83
C PHE A 157 6.23 14.49 -7.00
N VAL A 158 6.77 15.05 -8.08
CA VAL A 158 8.21 15.17 -8.31
C VAL A 158 8.51 16.62 -8.65
N ILE A 159 9.46 17.22 -7.92
CA ILE A 159 9.90 18.59 -8.19
C ILE A 159 10.93 18.54 -9.32
N ASP A 160 10.74 19.32 -10.37
CA ASP A 160 11.74 19.50 -11.41
C ASP A 160 12.88 20.38 -10.88
N ALA A 161 14.05 19.77 -10.68
CA ALA A 161 15.22 20.46 -10.18
C ALA A 161 15.78 21.53 -11.12
N GLY A 162 15.39 21.55 -12.40
CA GLY A 162 15.74 22.63 -13.32
C GLY A 162 15.02 23.95 -13.03
N THR A 163 14.05 23.95 -12.10
CA THR A 163 13.22 25.10 -11.75
C THR A 163 13.56 25.73 -10.39
N PHE A 164 14.64 25.27 -9.75
CA PHE A 164 15.23 25.91 -8.56
C PHE A 164 15.87 27.26 -8.89
#